data_AF-A0A427YUP9-F1
#
_entry.id   AF-A0A427YUP9-F1
#
_cell.length_a   1.000
_cell.length_b   1.000
_cell.length_c   1.000
_cell.angle_alpha   90.00
_cell.angle_beta   90.00
_cell.angle_gamma   90.00
#
_symmetry.space_group_name_H-M   'P 1'
#
loop_
_entity.id
_entity.type
_entity.pdbx_description
1 polymer ?
#
loop_
_entity_poly.entity_id
_entity_poly.type
_entity_poly.pdbx_seq_one_letter_code
_entity_poly.pdbx_strand_id
1 'polypeptide(L)'
;MSSRPHPPLGESNPAAHIEPDFPNLENLSITPDGDGTRTPSDLEASSPGLDEKDLKLKQPDADVEVLDATELTPMEAFRWDVDGDQSPFPEVAACVPNTDDPSVPCNTFRAWFLLTIFVILFAGVNQFFGLRYPSLTIGYVVAQLLVFPIGRAWEKLPRWRLPLGRLSFDINPGKFSIKEHALIVICVNLTASTAYAMGSLVAMVSPVYWNHDWGAGFSFLYLLTTQMLGFGLAGLSRRWLVYPAALIWPSSLASTVLFRALHEPQDTTPANGWTITRYRYFVYGTLAAFVWFWFPDYIWTSLSTFAFVTWIAPNNQKVNTLFGMNSGLGLLPISLDWTQINYAGFPLTTPFYVTCNAFAVVVLFYLFLSPILYYTNVWYSAYLPLLSSSTFDNTGATYNITRVVDSNLDFVLSKYEQYSPMYISMSYSISYALSFAAVTAIVVHTYLYNGSEIWAKFRNSRSGGEDIHKRLMNKYKEVPDWWYGILTAVIVGLGIFVVRYWDTGLPVWGFVVVCFGMGVLLIIPEGILEGTTNQRMYVKPHKKVDWASANC
;
A
#
# COMPACT_ATOMS: atom_id res chain seq x y z
N MET A 1 -8.95 -31.54 -63.44
CA MET A 1 -9.02 -32.54 -62.35
C MET A 1 -9.64 -31.82 -61.14
N SER A 2 -10.95 -31.96 -60.97
CA SER A 2 -11.54 -32.92 -60.00
C SER A 2 -11.28 -32.43 -58.57
N SER A 3 -12.11 -31.50 -58.07
CA SER A 3 -13.34 -31.76 -57.25
C SER A 3 -13.02 -31.82 -55.76
N ARG A 4 -13.75 -31.23 -54.81
CA ARG A 4 -14.92 -30.34 -54.75
C ARG A 4 -14.94 -29.80 -53.29
N PRO A 5 -15.67 -28.71 -53.02
CA PRO A 5 -15.71 -28.01 -51.73
C PRO A 5 -16.84 -28.50 -50.81
N HIS A 6 -16.79 -28.18 -49.52
CA HIS A 6 -17.97 -28.18 -48.64
C HIS A 6 -18.16 -26.81 -47.95
N PRO A 7 -19.40 -26.28 -47.92
CA PRO A 7 -19.78 -24.99 -47.31
C PRO A 7 -20.55 -25.25 -45.97
N PRO A 8 -21.30 -24.32 -45.32
CA PRO A 8 -21.15 -24.06 -43.88
C PRO A 8 -22.41 -24.32 -43.00
N LEU A 9 -22.22 -24.13 -41.69
CA LEU A 9 -23.17 -23.81 -40.59
C LEU A 9 -24.22 -24.85 -40.16
N GLY A 10 -24.24 -25.12 -38.85
CA GLY A 10 -25.35 -25.73 -38.11
C GLY A 10 -25.13 -25.62 -36.60
N GLU A 11 -26.07 -24.97 -35.90
CA GLU A 11 -26.16 -24.79 -34.45
C GLU A 11 -26.33 -26.12 -33.69
N SER A 12 -25.79 -26.23 -32.47
CA SER A 12 -26.43 -27.01 -31.39
C SER A 12 -25.88 -26.65 -29.99
N ASN A 13 -26.84 -26.51 -29.06
CA ASN A 13 -26.81 -26.15 -27.64
C ASN A 13 -26.14 -27.24 -26.73
N PRO A 14 -26.13 -27.17 -25.38
CA PRO A 14 -24.94 -27.33 -24.54
C PRO A 14 -25.00 -28.57 -23.61
N ALA A 15 -23.98 -28.69 -22.75
CA ALA A 15 -23.95 -29.45 -21.49
C ALA A 15 -24.06 -30.99 -21.57
N ALA A 16 -22.91 -31.65 -21.40
CA ALA A 16 -22.83 -32.99 -20.82
C ALA A 16 -21.92 -32.90 -19.58
N HIS A 17 -22.55 -32.92 -18.41
CA HIS A 17 -21.91 -33.16 -17.12
C HIS A 17 -21.43 -34.61 -17.06
N ILE A 18 -20.22 -34.82 -16.55
CA ILE A 18 -19.72 -36.13 -16.13
C ILE A 18 -19.50 -36.03 -14.62
N GLU A 19 -20.37 -36.66 -13.83
CA GLU A 19 -20.21 -36.89 -12.39
C GLU A 19 -19.29 -38.11 -12.16
N PRO A 20 -18.46 -38.12 -11.11
CA PRO A 20 -17.88 -39.35 -10.57
C PRO A 20 -18.76 -39.95 -9.46
N ASP A 21 -19.01 -41.25 -9.58
CA ASP A 21 -19.71 -42.12 -8.62
C ASP A 21 -19.09 -42.10 -7.20
N PHE A 22 -19.93 -41.92 -6.17
CA PHE A 22 -19.64 -42.28 -4.78
C PHE A 22 -20.66 -43.32 -4.28
N PRO A 23 -20.24 -44.35 -3.51
CA PRO A 23 -21.15 -45.39 -3.04
C PRO A 23 -22.03 -44.91 -1.87
N ASN A 24 -23.33 -45.20 -1.99
CA ASN A 24 -24.38 -44.96 -0.99
C ASN A 24 -24.12 -45.71 0.33
N LEU A 25 -24.13 -44.97 1.45
CA LEU A 25 -24.25 -45.51 2.81
C LEU A 25 -25.64 -45.21 3.37
N GLU A 26 -26.64 -45.92 2.88
CA GLU A 26 -27.91 -46.14 3.59
C GLU A 26 -28.04 -47.64 3.86
N ASN A 27 -27.74 -48.06 5.10
CA ASN A 27 -28.31 -49.21 5.80
C ASN A 27 -27.51 -49.48 7.08
N LEU A 28 -27.92 -48.85 8.19
CA LEU A 28 -27.64 -49.35 9.54
C LEU A 28 -28.80 -48.89 10.45
N SER A 29 -29.86 -49.69 10.44
CA SER A 29 -30.98 -49.63 11.38
C SER A 29 -30.52 -50.13 12.75
N ILE A 30 -30.63 -49.30 13.79
CA ILE A 30 -30.53 -49.73 15.19
C ILE A 30 -31.92 -49.61 15.82
N THR A 31 -32.48 -50.76 16.21
CA THR A 31 -33.73 -50.89 16.97
C THR A 31 -33.54 -50.50 18.44
N PRO A 32 -34.55 -49.91 19.12
CA PRO A 32 -34.48 -49.63 20.54
C PRO A 32 -35.11 -50.78 21.34
N ASP A 33 -34.37 -51.36 22.28
CA ASP A 33 -34.92 -52.23 23.32
C ASP A 33 -34.28 -51.91 24.68
N GLY A 34 -35.11 -51.83 25.71
CA GLY A 34 -34.77 -52.36 27.03
C GLY A 34 -34.29 -51.40 28.13
N ASP A 35 -35.27 -50.97 28.94
CA ASP A 35 -35.25 -50.56 30.35
C ASP A 35 -34.05 -51.03 31.22
N GLY A 36 -33.56 -50.16 32.11
CA GLY A 36 -32.55 -50.52 33.13
C GLY A 36 -31.79 -49.36 33.77
N THR A 37 -32.32 -48.81 34.86
CA THR A 37 -31.67 -47.87 35.80
C THR A 37 -30.32 -48.37 36.33
N ARG A 38 -29.26 -47.53 36.30
CA ARG A 38 -28.08 -47.67 37.18
C ARG A 38 -27.53 -46.30 37.64
N THR A 39 -27.21 -46.25 38.93
CA THR A 39 -26.76 -45.13 39.76
C THR A 39 -25.24 -44.90 39.72
N PRO A 40 -24.72 -43.75 40.20
CA PRO A 40 -23.33 -43.32 39.98
C PRO A 40 -22.37 -43.86 41.06
N SER A 41 -21.99 -45.14 41.01
CA SER A 41 -20.98 -45.71 41.92
C SER A 41 -19.99 -46.71 41.33
N ASP A 42 -20.00 -47.01 40.03
CA ASP A 42 -19.25 -48.15 39.47
C ASP A 42 -18.14 -47.77 38.46
N LEU A 43 -17.57 -46.56 38.54
CA LEU A 43 -16.54 -46.08 37.59
C LEU A 43 -15.11 -45.93 38.16
N GLU A 44 -14.81 -46.51 39.32
CA GLU A 44 -13.43 -46.60 39.81
C GLU A 44 -13.08 -48.04 40.19
N ALA A 45 -12.45 -48.76 39.26
CA ALA A 45 -11.37 -49.73 39.51
C ALA A 45 -11.22 -50.71 38.33
N SER A 46 -10.44 -50.33 37.31
CA SER A 46 -9.58 -51.26 36.55
C SER A 46 -8.75 -50.49 35.53
N SER A 47 -7.57 -50.03 35.94
CA SER A 47 -6.53 -49.53 35.03
C SER A 47 -5.41 -50.58 34.95
N PRO A 48 -5.26 -51.31 33.84
CA PRO A 48 -3.97 -51.88 33.46
C PRO A 48 -3.15 -50.80 32.78
N GLY A 49 -1.91 -50.63 33.23
CA GLY A 49 -0.95 -49.69 32.64
C GLY A 49 -0.72 -49.98 31.15
N LEU A 50 -0.78 -48.92 30.35
CA LEU A 50 -0.36 -48.92 28.96
C LEU A 50 0.79 -47.93 28.83
N ASP A 51 1.89 -48.43 28.29
CA ASP A 51 3.19 -47.79 28.17
C ASP A 51 3.13 -46.45 27.42
N GLU A 52 3.92 -45.50 27.89
CA GLU A 52 4.04 -44.10 27.43
C GLU A 52 4.62 -43.95 25.99
N LYS A 53 4.63 -45.03 25.20
CA LYS A 53 5.14 -45.08 23.82
C LYS A 53 4.06 -45.17 22.74
N ASP A 54 2.82 -45.48 23.09
CA ASP A 54 1.73 -45.69 22.11
C ASP A 54 0.75 -44.52 21.96
N LEU A 55 0.99 -43.40 22.68
CA LEU A 55 0.24 -42.13 22.52
C LEU A 55 0.88 -41.17 21.50
N LYS A 56 1.76 -41.68 20.63
CA LYS A 56 2.07 -41.00 19.36
C LYS A 56 0.98 -41.33 18.35
N LEU A 57 -0.16 -40.65 18.49
CA LEU A 57 -1.04 -40.42 17.34
C LEU A 57 -0.16 -39.86 16.22
N LYS A 58 -0.01 -40.66 15.17
CA LYS A 58 0.50 -40.24 13.85
C LYS A 58 -0.16 -38.90 13.52
N GLN A 59 0.59 -37.81 13.68
CA GLN A 59 0.36 -36.64 12.85
C GLN A 59 0.60 -37.14 11.43
N PRO A 60 -0.36 -36.98 10.50
CA PRO A 60 -0.03 -37.23 9.12
C PRO A 60 1.04 -36.21 8.75
N ASP A 61 2.18 -36.70 8.27
CA ASP A 61 3.21 -35.90 7.58
C ASP A 61 2.67 -35.35 6.24
N ALA A 62 1.43 -34.87 6.20
CA ALA A 62 0.67 -34.54 4.99
C ALA A 62 0.61 -33.03 4.69
N ASP A 63 1.12 -32.14 5.57
CA ASP A 63 0.85 -30.70 5.43
C ASP A 63 2.09 -29.83 5.19
N VAL A 64 3.13 -30.36 4.54
CA VAL A 64 4.23 -29.54 4.00
C VAL A 64 4.34 -29.64 2.46
N GLU A 65 3.94 -30.76 1.86
CA GLU A 65 3.95 -30.93 0.40
C GLU A 65 2.73 -30.30 -0.31
N VAL A 66 1.66 -29.95 0.42
CA VAL A 66 0.43 -29.41 -0.20
C VAL A 66 0.49 -27.90 -0.45
N LEU A 67 1.50 -27.19 0.07
CA LEU A 67 1.66 -25.74 -0.12
C LEU A 67 2.43 -25.35 -1.40
N ASP A 68 3.00 -26.32 -2.12
CA ASP A 68 3.57 -26.12 -3.47
C ASP A 68 2.51 -26.26 -4.58
N ALA A 69 1.22 -26.17 -4.22
CA ALA A 69 0.14 -26.06 -5.20
C ALA A 69 0.40 -24.85 -6.09
N THR A 70 0.41 -25.06 -7.42
CA THR A 70 0.55 -24.05 -8.48
C THR A 70 0.14 -22.66 -8.01
N GLU A 71 1.11 -21.78 -7.77
CA GLU A 71 0.86 -20.40 -7.39
C GLU A 71 -0.08 -19.77 -8.43
N LEU A 72 -1.31 -19.48 -8.01
CA LEU A 72 -2.28 -18.82 -8.87
C LEU A 72 -1.75 -17.44 -9.22
N THR A 73 -1.69 -17.13 -10.50
CA THR A 73 -1.37 -15.75 -10.89
C THR A 73 -2.47 -14.83 -10.36
N PRO A 74 -2.16 -13.57 -9.98
CA PRO A 74 -3.17 -12.64 -9.50
C PRO A 74 -4.36 -12.50 -10.46
N MET A 75 -4.14 -12.66 -11.77
CA MET A 75 -5.18 -12.65 -12.79
C MET A 75 -6.12 -13.87 -12.73
N GLU A 76 -5.58 -15.07 -12.52
CA GLU A 76 -6.38 -16.29 -12.36
C GLU A 76 -7.16 -16.27 -11.04
N ALA A 77 -6.55 -15.71 -10.00
CA ALA A 77 -7.16 -15.56 -8.68
C ALA A 77 -8.40 -14.66 -8.67
N PHE A 78 -8.60 -13.76 -9.64
CA PHE A 78 -9.84 -12.98 -9.74
C PHE A 78 -11.04 -13.81 -10.18
N ARG A 79 -10.79 -14.96 -10.82
CA ARG A 79 -11.84 -15.86 -11.37
C ARG A 79 -12.06 -17.09 -10.51
N TRP A 80 -11.10 -17.43 -9.67
CA TRP A 80 -11.13 -18.63 -8.84
C TRP A 80 -12.15 -18.48 -7.70
N ASP A 81 -12.98 -19.51 -7.51
CA ASP A 81 -13.82 -19.65 -6.31
C ASP A 81 -13.08 -20.50 -5.28
N VAL A 82 -12.87 -19.94 -4.09
CA VAL A 82 -12.10 -20.61 -3.04
C VAL A 82 -13.06 -21.52 -2.26
N ASP A 83 -13.28 -22.72 -2.79
CA ASP A 83 -14.14 -23.72 -2.15
C ASP A 83 -13.53 -24.26 -0.83
N GLY A 84 -12.22 -24.10 -0.62
CA GLY A 84 -11.50 -24.59 0.55
C GLY A 84 -11.54 -23.68 1.79
N ASP A 85 -11.06 -24.22 2.92
CA ASP A 85 -10.90 -23.51 4.19
C ASP A 85 -9.57 -22.74 4.31
N GLN A 86 -8.89 -22.50 3.17
CA GLN A 86 -7.59 -21.85 3.11
C GLN A 86 -7.55 -20.83 1.97
N SER A 87 -6.74 -19.79 2.14
CA SER A 87 -6.48 -18.82 1.08
C SER A 87 -5.77 -19.48 -0.10
N PRO A 88 -6.08 -19.09 -1.36
CA PRO A 88 -5.39 -19.57 -2.56
C PRO A 88 -3.92 -19.14 -2.64
N PHE A 89 -3.55 -18.07 -1.91
CA PHE A 89 -2.18 -17.59 -1.82
C PHE A 89 -1.49 -18.15 -0.57
N PRO A 90 -0.39 -18.91 -0.70
CA PRO A 90 0.36 -19.47 0.42
C PRO A 90 0.85 -18.41 1.41
N GLU A 91 1.24 -17.23 0.93
CA GLU A 91 1.72 -16.13 1.77
C GLU A 91 0.61 -15.58 2.67
N VAL A 92 -0.61 -15.47 2.14
CA VAL A 92 -1.77 -15.04 2.93
C VAL A 92 -2.14 -16.12 3.93
N ALA A 93 -2.15 -17.40 3.54
CA ALA A 93 -2.43 -18.53 4.42
C ALA A 93 -1.42 -18.65 5.58
N ALA A 94 -0.14 -18.35 5.33
CA ALA A 94 0.88 -18.31 6.37
C ALA A 94 0.70 -17.12 7.32
N CYS A 95 0.26 -15.97 6.81
CA CYS A 95 0.20 -14.72 7.57
C CYS A 95 -1.11 -14.51 8.33
N VAL A 96 -2.25 -14.95 7.81
CA VAL A 96 -3.58 -14.59 8.32
C VAL A 96 -4.32 -15.84 8.86
N PRO A 97 -4.95 -15.78 10.05
CA PRO A 97 -5.71 -16.90 10.58
C PRO A 97 -7.08 -17.04 9.90
N ASN A 98 -7.52 -18.29 9.71
CA ASN A 98 -8.83 -18.61 9.15
C ASN A 98 -9.96 -18.63 10.20
N THR A 99 -9.74 -18.00 11.35
CA THR A 99 -10.71 -17.96 12.44
C THR A 99 -10.92 -16.53 12.91
N ASP A 100 -12.16 -16.22 13.30
CA ASP A 100 -12.53 -14.92 13.84
C ASP A 100 -13.64 -15.07 14.91
N ASP A 101 -13.51 -14.30 15.99
CA ASP A 101 -14.49 -14.21 17.08
C ASP A 101 -15.24 -12.86 17.03
N PRO A 102 -16.50 -12.83 16.54
CA PRO A 102 -17.29 -11.61 16.43
C PRO A 102 -17.66 -10.94 17.76
N SER A 103 -17.50 -11.63 18.89
CA SER A 103 -17.88 -11.11 20.21
C SER A 103 -16.84 -10.15 20.81
N VAL A 104 -15.60 -10.17 20.29
CA VAL A 104 -14.51 -9.34 20.79
C VAL A 104 -14.78 -7.85 20.52
N PRO A 105 -14.76 -6.98 21.55
CA PRO A 105 -15.05 -5.57 21.38
C PRO A 105 -13.93 -4.87 20.61
N CYS A 106 -14.31 -3.97 19.69
CA CYS A 106 -13.39 -3.14 18.90
C CYS A 106 -13.58 -1.64 19.20
N ASN A 107 -14.84 -1.19 19.28
CA ASN A 107 -15.21 0.19 19.52
C ASN A 107 -15.27 0.52 21.02
N THR A 108 -14.12 0.83 21.64
CA THR A 108 -14.01 1.10 23.08
C THR A 108 -13.44 2.50 23.34
N PHE A 109 -13.69 3.06 24.54
CA PHE A 109 -13.09 4.34 24.94
C PHE A 109 -11.56 4.29 24.91
N ARG A 110 -10.97 3.19 25.41
CA ARG A 110 -9.53 2.94 25.37
C ARG A 110 -8.99 3.04 23.93
N ALA A 111 -9.67 2.42 22.96
CA ALA A 111 -9.27 2.51 21.56
C ALA A 111 -9.32 3.96 21.04
N TRP A 112 -10.41 4.70 21.29
CA TRP A 112 -10.52 6.11 20.88
C TRP A 112 -9.53 7.05 21.57
N PHE A 113 -9.19 6.79 22.82
CA PHE A 113 -8.22 7.61 23.52
C PHE A 113 -6.81 7.39 22.94
N LEU A 114 -6.39 6.13 22.82
CA LEU A 114 -5.08 5.78 22.28
C LEU A 114 -4.95 6.16 20.80
N LEU A 115 -5.97 5.93 19.96
CA LEU A 115 -5.91 6.35 18.56
C LEU A 115 -5.70 7.85 18.45
N THR A 116 -6.42 8.67 19.22
CA THR A 116 -6.34 10.13 19.10
C THR A 116 -4.93 10.63 19.42
N ILE A 117 -4.33 10.11 20.51
CA ILE A 117 -2.96 10.47 20.90
C ILE A 117 -1.95 10.05 19.83
N PHE A 118 -2.00 8.79 19.40
CA PHE A 118 -1.01 8.29 18.44
C PHE A 118 -1.16 8.92 17.06
N VAL A 119 -2.38 9.22 16.61
CA VAL A 119 -2.64 9.95 15.36
C VAL A 119 -2.01 11.35 15.42
N ILE A 120 -2.25 12.12 16.49
CA ILE A 120 -1.68 13.47 16.65
C ILE A 120 -0.15 13.41 16.65
N LEU A 121 0.43 12.48 17.41
CA LEU A 121 1.88 12.35 17.52
C LEU A 121 2.53 11.95 16.18
N PHE A 122 2.02 10.90 15.52
CA PHE A 122 2.61 10.40 14.28
C PHE A 122 2.43 11.39 13.13
N ALA A 123 1.23 11.96 12.96
CA ALA A 123 0.98 12.97 11.94
C ALA A 123 1.87 14.21 12.16
N GLY A 124 1.97 14.71 13.41
CA GLY A 124 2.79 15.87 13.74
C GLY A 124 4.28 15.65 13.52
N VAL A 125 4.81 14.51 13.98
CA VAL A 125 6.23 14.17 13.84
C VAL A 125 6.61 13.94 12.37
N ASN A 126 5.80 13.20 11.62
CA ASN A 126 6.07 12.96 10.19
C ASN A 126 5.91 14.23 9.36
N GLN A 127 4.98 15.12 9.73
CA GLN A 127 4.86 16.43 9.10
C GLN A 127 6.10 17.30 9.36
N PHE A 128 6.65 17.26 10.56
CA PHE A 128 7.88 17.99 10.91
C PHE A 128 9.09 17.47 10.12
N PHE A 129 9.29 16.15 10.07
CA PHE A 129 10.42 15.55 9.36
C PHE A 129 10.28 15.54 7.83
N GLY A 130 9.05 15.64 7.31
CA GLY A 130 8.78 15.66 5.87
C GLY A 130 9.40 16.84 5.13
N LEU A 131 9.78 17.92 5.83
CA LEU A 131 10.45 19.09 5.24
C LEU A 131 11.98 18.93 5.13
N ARG A 132 12.56 17.86 5.68
CA ARG A 132 14.00 17.56 5.63
C ARG A 132 14.35 16.84 4.31
N TYR A 133 15.58 17.02 3.82
CA TYR A 133 16.17 16.21 2.75
C TYR A 133 17.39 15.42 3.25
N PRO A 134 17.44 14.08 3.10
CA PRO A 134 16.32 13.21 2.75
C PRO A 134 15.23 13.26 3.85
N SER A 135 13.98 13.04 3.45
CA SER A 135 12.85 13.07 4.39
C SER A 135 12.89 11.85 5.30
N LEU A 136 12.66 12.06 6.59
CA LEU A 136 12.48 10.98 7.55
C LEU A 136 10.98 10.75 7.80
N THR A 137 10.58 9.49 7.95
CA THR A 137 9.19 9.14 8.26
C THR A 137 9.19 7.96 9.22
N ILE A 138 8.40 8.09 10.29
CA ILE A 138 8.16 7.02 11.24
C ILE A 138 7.01 6.18 10.72
N GLY A 139 7.30 4.93 10.40
CA GLY A 139 6.29 3.96 9.94
C GLY A 139 5.30 3.59 11.05
N TYR A 140 4.06 3.29 10.66
CA TYR A 140 2.98 2.90 11.56
C TYR A 140 3.26 1.63 12.39
N VAL A 141 4.20 0.78 11.93
CA VAL A 141 4.68 -0.40 12.67
C VAL A 141 5.25 -0.02 14.04
N VAL A 142 5.86 1.17 14.16
CA VAL A 142 6.33 1.67 15.46
C VAL A 142 5.14 1.91 16.41
N ALA A 143 4.03 2.45 15.90
CA ALA A 143 2.80 2.59 16.69
C ALA A 143 2.26 1.23 17.12
N GLN A 144 2.27 0.24 16.22
CA GLN A 144 1.87 -1.13 16.54
C GLN A 144 2.70 -1.75 17.68
N LEU A 145 4.01 -1.47 17.75
CA LEU A 145 4.84 -1.95 18.85
C LEU A 145 4.62 -1.19 20.15
N LEU A 146 4.41 0.13 20.09
CA LEU A 146 4.26 1.00 21.28
C LEU A 146 2.87 0.91 21.91
N VAL A 147 1.81 0.76 21.11
CA VAL A 147 0.43 0.68 21.61
C VAL A 147 0.22 -0.61 22.40
N PHE A 148 0.87 -1.71 22.02
CA PHE A 148 0.72 -3.00 22.71
C PHE A 148 1.02 -2.95 24.22
N PRO A 149 2.22 -2.56 24.69
CA PRO A 149 2.52 -2.50 26.12
C PRO A 149 1.65 -1.48 26.87
N ILE A 150 1.29 -0.37 26.23
CA ILE A 150 0.39 0.65 26.81
C ILE A 150 -1.02 0.07 27.00
N GLY A 151 -1.55 -0.62 25.99
CA GLY A 151 -2.85 -1.29 26.05
C GLY A 151 -2.89 -2.37 27.13
N ARG A 152 -1.83 -3.18 27.25
CA ARG A 152 -1.66 -4.20 28.30
C ARG A 152 -1.51 -3.60 29.69
N ALA A 153 -0.88 -2.42 29.82
CA ALA A 153 -0.85 -1.69 31.08
C ALA A 153 -2.23 -1.13 31.43
N TRP A 154 -2.96 -0.59 30.45
CA TRP A 154 -4.32 -0.05 30.63
C TRP A 154 -5.33 -1.12 31.06
N GLU A 155 -5.20 -2.34 30.54
CA GLU A 155 -6.01 -3.50 30.97
C GLU A 155 -5.99 -3.72 32.49
N LYS A 156 -4.91 -3.35 33.18
CA LYS A 156 -4.77 -3.50 34.64
C LYS A 156 -5.49 -2.42 35.46
N LEU A 157 -6.02 -1.38 34.82
CA LEU A 157 -6.77 -0.33 35.52
C LEU A 157 -8.12 -0.86 36.03
N PRO A 158 -8.69 -0.27 37.09
CA PRO A 158 -10.03 -0.65 37.54
C PRO A 158 -11.08 -0.41 36.44
N ARG A 159 -12.11 -1.26 36.39
CA ARG A 159 -13.25 -1.09 35.48
C ARG A 159 -14.14 0.04 35.95
N TRP A 160 -13.77 1.27 35.62
CA TRP A 160 -14.59 2.45 35.87
C TRP A 160 -15.59 2.64 34.74
N ARG A 161 -16.87 2.72 35.11
CA ARG A 161 -17.97 3.05 34.20
C ARG A 161 -18.38 4.48 34.47
N LEU A 162 -18.30 5.34 33.45
CA LEU A 162 -18.78 6.71 33.54
C LEU A 162 -20.28 6.74 33.21
N PRO A 163 -21.16 7.09 34.16
CA PRO A 163 -22.59 7.09 33.94
C PRO A 163 -23.03 8.38 33.23
N LEU A 164 -22.83 8.47 31.92
CA LEU A 164 -23.30 9.57 31.06
C LEU A 164 -24.70 9.27 30.47
N GLY A 165 -25.57 8.63 31.25
CA GLY A 165 -26.91 8.23 30.80
C GLY A 165 -26.85 7.25 29.62
N ARG A 166 -27.46 7.62 28.48
CA ARG A 166 -27.46 6.78 27.26
C ARG A 166 -26.09 6.64 26.59
N LEU A 167 -25.12 7.49 26.93
CA LEU A 167 -23.74 7.46 26.44
C LEU A 167 -22.77 6.91 27.50
N SER A 168 -23.26 6.13 28.47
CA SER A 168 -22.39 5.54 29.47
C SER A 168 -21.40 4.56 28.82
N PHE A 169 -20.11 4.75 29.09
CA PHE A 169 -19.04 3.88 28.57
C PHE A 169 -18.09 3.43 29.67
N ASP A 170 -17.46 2.28 29.43
CA ASP A 170 -16.43 1.72 30.29
C ASP A 170 -15.07 2.30 29.89
N ILE A 171 -14.36 2.91 30.83
CA ILE A 171 -12.99 3.42 30.63
C ILE A 171 -12.02 2.25 30.41
N ASN A 172 -12.22 1.15 31.15
CA ASN A 172 -11.51 -0.11 30.92
C ASN A 172 -12.52 -1.22 30.59
N PRO A 173 -12.64 -1.62 29.31
CA PRO A 173 -13.56 -2.67 28.89
C PRO A 173 -13.07 -4.09 29.26
N GLY A 174 -11.85 -4.24 29.78
CA GLY A 174 -11.23 -5.52 30.15
C GLY A 174 -9.96 -5.80 29.36
N LYS A 175 -9.76 -7.06 28.96
CA LYS A 175 -8.54 -7.52 28.26
C LYS A 175 -8.26 -6.69 27.01
N PHE A 176 -7.00 -6.34 26.77
CA PHE A 176 -6.64 -5.62 25.54
C PHE A 176 -6.70 -6.55 24.35
N SER A 177 -7.64 -6.29 23.43
CA SER A 177 -7.90 -7.17 22.30
C SER A 177 -7.05 -6.83 21.08
N ILE A 178 -6.84 -7.84 20.21
CA ILE A 178 -6.22 -7.64 18.89
C ILE A 178 -7.02 -6.67 18.02
N LYS A 179 -8.36 -6.62 18.14
CA LYS A 179 -9.22 -5.75 17.34
C LYS A 179 -9.12 -4.28 17.73
N GLU A 180 -9.12 -3.97 19.03
CA GLU A 180 -8.82 -2.62 19.50
C GLU A 180 -7.44 -2.17 19.03
N HIS A 181 -6.45 -3.06 19.12
CA HIS A 181 -5.09 -2.77 18.67
C HIS A 181 -5.02 -2.49 17.17
N ALA A 182 -5.64 -3.36 16.36
CA ALA A 182 -5.71 -3.20 14.91
C ALA A 182 -6.40 -1.90 14.49
N LEU A 183 -7.52 -1.55 15.13
CA LEU A 183 -8.23 -0.29 14.85
C LEU A 183 -7.32 0.93 15.06
N ILE A 184 -6.62 1.00 16.21
CA ILE A 184 -5.71 2.10 16.52
C ILE A 184 -4.64 2.23 15.43
N VAL A 185 -3.98 1.12 15.11
CA VAL A 185 -2.84 1.11 14.17
C VAL A 185 -3.27 1.41 12.74
N ILE A 186 -4.42 0.90 12.29
CA ILE A 186 -4.98 1.22 10.96
C ILE A 186 -5.20 2.72 10.85
N CYS A 187 -5.83 3.35 11.85
CA CYS A 187 -6.04 4.79 11.82
C CYS A 187 -4.73 5.58 11.88
N VAL A 188 -3.74 5.13 12.65
CA VAL A 188 -2.41 5.75 12.65
C VAL A 188 -1.77 5.65 11.28
N ASN A 189 -1.82 4.48 10.62
CA ASN A 189 -1.32 4.28 9.26
C ASN A 189 -1.93 5.29 8.28
N LEU A 190 -3.26 5.45 8.31
CA LEU A 190 -3.99 6.40 7.46
C LEU A 190 -3.54 7.86 7.62
N THR A 191 -3.01 8.21 8.80
CA THR A 191 -2.59 9.59 9.13
C THR A 191 -1.08 9.78 9.21
N ALA A 192 -0.29 8.71 9.13
CA ALA A 192 1.15 8.77 9.28
C ALA A 192 1.85 9.36 8.04
N SER A 193 1.20 9.37 6.88
CA SER A 193 1.74 10.00 5.67
C SER A 193 1.51 11.50 5.66
N THR A 194 2.53 12.27 5.26
CA THR A 194 2.40 13.70 4.96
C THR A 194 1.42 13.91 3.79
N ALA A 195 0.46 14.82 3.96
CA ALA A 195 -0.50 15.16 2.91
C ALA A 195 0.22 15.68 1.66
N TYR A 196 -0.08 15.11 0.48
CA TYR A 196 0.60 15.48 -0.76
C TYR A 196 0.48 16.99 -1.07
N ALA A 197 -0.71 17.54 -0.84
CA ALA A 197 -1.04 18.95 -1.01
C ALA A 197 -0.18 19.91 -0.15
N MET A 198 0.48 19.41 0.90
CA MET A 198 1.39 20.20 1.73
C MET A 198 2.56 20.77 0.93
N GLY A 199 3.11 20.03 -0.04
CA GLY A 199 4.20 20.52 -0.88
C GLY A 199 3.80 21.77 -1.67
N SER A 200 2.60 21.76 -2.25
CA SER A 200 2.04 22.91 -2.95
C SER A 200 1.77 24.07 -1.98
N LEU A 201 1.24 23.78 -0.79
CA LEU A 201 0.96 24.80 0.21
C LEU A 201 2.22 25.53 0.68
N VAL A 202 3.30 24.78 0.95
CA VAL A 202 4.60 25.36 1.31
C VAL A 202 5.15 26.19 0.16
N ALA A 203 5.03 25.73 -1.09
CA ALA A 203 5.46 26.50 -2.26
C ALA A 203 4.66 27.80 -2.41
N MET A 204 3.36 27.78 -2.13
CA MET A 204 2.52 28.98 -2.21
C MET A 204 2.93 30.02 -1.15
N VAL A 205 2.99 29.62 0.11
CA VAL A 205 3.21 30.55 1.24
C VAL A 205 4.67 30.98 1.35
N SER A 206 5.63 30.18 0.88
CA SER A 206 7.05 30.49 1.04
C SER A 206 7.48 31.74 0.27
N PRO A 207 8.24 32.66 0.90
CA PRO A 207 8.76 33.86 0.23
C PRO A 207 9.79 33.56 -0.86
N VAL A 208 10.34 32.35 -0.89
CA VAL A 208 11.32 31.90 -1.90
C VAL A 208 10.64 31.51 -3.21
N TYR A 209 9.35 31.17 -3.14
CA TYR A 209 8.57 30.68 -4.27
C TYR A 209 7.52 31.73 -4.65
N TRP A 210 6.26 31.52 -4.29
CA TRP A 210 5.15 32.38 -4.74
C TRP A 210 4.79 33.49 -3.76
N ASN A 211 5.24 33.40 -2.50
CA ASN A 211 5.00 34.38 -1.44
C ASN A 211 3.52 34.83 -1.33
N HIS A 212 2.60 33.89 -1.49
CA HIS A 212 1.17 34.13 -1.53
C HIS A 212 0.46 33.35 -0.42
N ASP A 213 -0.04 34.07 0.58
CA ASP A 213 -0.71 33.49 1.74
C ASP A 213 -2.21 33.82 1.75
N TRP A 214 -3.04 32.78 1.59
CA TRP A 214 -4.51 32.86 1.68
C TRP A 214 -5.03 32.62 3.11
N GLY A 215 -4.13 32.49 4.08
CA GLY A 215 -4.42 32.33 5.50
C GLY A 215 -4.73 30.89 5.92
N ALA A 216 -4.82 30.69 7.24
CA ALA A 216 -5.01 29.38 7.85
C ALA A 216 -6.31 28.66 7.42
N GLY A 217 -7.37 29.41 7.13
CA GLY A 217 -8.66 28.85 6.69
C GLY A 217 -8.56 28.13 5.35
N PHE A 218 -7.83 28.72 4.38
CA PHE A 218 -7.54 28.08 3.10
C PHE A 218 -6.69 26.83 3.32
N SER A 219 -5.57 26.96 4.03
CA SER A 219 -4.63 25.86 4.30
C SER A 219 -5.33 24.65 4.91
N PHE A 220 -6.21 24.87 5.89
CA PHE A 220 -6.97 23.81 6.53
C PHE A 220 -7.95 23.14 5.58
N LEU A 221 -8.79 23.92 4.89
CA LEU A 221 -9.80 23.35 3.98
C LEU A 221 -9.17 22.69 2.76
N TYR A 222 -8.09 23.24 2.22
CA TYR A 222 -7.34 22.66 1.10
C TYR A 222 -6.73 21.31 1.47
N LEU A 223 -6.10 21.18 2.64
CA LEU A 223 -5.56 19.90 3.12
C LEU A 223 -6.67 18.91 3.48
N LEU A 224 -7.77 19.38 4.09
CA LEU A 224 -8.89 18.53 4.49
C LEU A 224 -9.58 17.94 3.25
N THR A 225 -9.91 18.78 2.27
CA THR A 225 -10.64 18.35 1.08
C THR A 225 -9.82 17.39 0.21
N THR A 226 -8.53 17.67 0.01
CA THR A 226 -7.64 16.82 -0.78
C THR A 226 -7.48 15.43 -0.18
N GLN A 227 -7.36 15.30 1.15
CA GLN A 227 -7.26 14.00 1.82
C GLN A 227 -8.60 13.28 1.93
N MET A 228 -9.69 13.99 2.31
CA MET A 228 -10.99 13.37 2.58
C MET A 228 -11.70 12.86 1.32
N LEU A 229 -11.41 13.45 0.15
CA LEU A 229 -11.98 13.03 -1.12
C LEU A 229 -11.60 11.58 -1.45
N GLY A 230 -10.35 11.18 -1.17
CA GLY A 230 -9.89 9.81 -1.35
C GLY A 230 -10.64 8.79 -0.48
N PHE A 231 -10.94 9.13 0.77
CA PHE A 231 -11.66 8.22 1.69
C PHE A 231 -13.09 7.91 1.24
N GLY A 232 -13.79 8.91 0.71
CA GLY A 232 -15.13 8.72 0.15
C GLY A 232 -15.11 7.78 -1.06
N LEU A 233 -14.17 7.98 -1.99
CA LEU A 233 -14.01 7.13 -3.16
C LEU A 233 -13.55 5.71 -2.80
N ALA A 234 -12.59 5.56 -1.89
CA ALA A 234 -12.10 4.27 -1.42
C ALA A 234 -13.21 3.42 -0.77
N GLY A 235 -14.09 4.06 0.01
CA GLY A 235 -15.25 3.39 0.59
C GLY A 235 -16.25 2.90 -0.45
N LEU A 236 -16.50 3.68 -1.50
CA LEU A 236 -17.35 3.28 -2.63
C LEU A 236 -16.71 2.16 -3.48
N SER A 237 -15.37 2.13 -3.56
CA SER A 237 -14.64 1.17 -4.37
C SER A 237 -14.26 -0.14 -3.67
N ARG A 238 -14.56 -0.30 -2.37
CA ARG A 238 -14.23 -1.49 -1.56
C ARG A 238 -14.61 -2.83 -2.19
N ARG A 239 -15.70 -2.88 -2.96
CA ARG A 239 -16.17 -4.12 -3.62
C ARG A 239 -15.20 -4.64 -4.68
N TRP A 240 -14.43 -3.74 -5.30
CA TRP A 240 -13.39 -4.07 -6.27
C TRP A 240 -12.01 -4.19 -5.64
N LEU A 241 -11.76 -3.49 -4.52
CA LEU A 241 -10.40 -3.35 -3.96
C LEU A 241 -10.13 -4.18 -2.70
N VAL A 242 -11.18 -4.60 -1.98
CA VAL A 242 -11.04 -5.29 -0.67
C VAL A 242 -11.60 -6.70 -0.73
N TYR A 243 -12.71 -6.92 -1.43
CA TYR A 243 -13.40 -8.22 -1.42
C TYR A 243 -12.73 -9.31 -2.29
N PRO A 244 -12.10 -8.99 -3.44
CA PRO A 244 -11.46 -10.02 -4.26
C PRO A 244 -10.23 -10.63 -3.58
N ALA A 245 -10.14 -11.97 -3.59
CA ALA A 245 -9.02 -12.73 -3.06
C ALA A 245 -7.67 -12.38 -3.72
N ALA A 246 -7.72 -12.03 -5.01
CA ALA A 246 -6.55 -11.66 -5.82
C ALA A 246 -5.75 -10.46 -5.29
N LEU A 247 -6.37 -9.62 -4.44
CA LEU A 247 -5.73 -8.44 -3.88
C LEU A 247 -5.19 -8.77 -2.48
N ILE A 248 -3.96 -9.26 -2.44
CA ILE A 248 -3.31 -9.73 -1.21
C ILE A 248 -2.81 -8.59 -0.30
N TRP A 249 -2.64 -7.37 -0.86
CA TRP A 249 -2.11 -6.20 -0.17
C TRP A 249 -0.84 -6.52 0.65
N PRO A 250 0.29 -6.86 0.00
CA PRO A 250 1.38 -7.57 0.68
C PRO A 250 2.00 -6.79 1.86
N SER A 251 1.94 -5.46 1.84
CA SER A 251 2.41 -4.60 2.94
C SER A 251 1.59 -4.76 4.22
N SER A 252 0.31 -5.15 4.10
CA SER A 252 -0.57 -5.44 5.23
C SER A 252 -0.22 -6.76 5.89
N LEU A 253 0.28 -7.76 5.15
CA LEU A 253 0.65 -9.08 5.68
C LEU A 253 1.76 -8.99 6.74
N ALA A 254 2.73 -8.10 6.56
CA ALA A 254 3.76 -7.86 7.56
C ALA A 254 3.17 -7.36 8.89
N SER A 255 2.14 -6.51 8.83
CA SER A 255 1.46 -5.99 10.02
C SER A 255 0.57 -7.05 10.67
N THR A 256 -0.14 -7.88 9.89
CA THR A 256 -0.97 -8.97 10.44
C THR A 256 -0.14 -9.99 11.21
N VAL A 257 1.00 -10.42 10.67
CA VAL A 257 1.94 -11.32 11.35
C VAL A 257 2.44 -10.70 12.67
N LEU A 258 2.72 -9.41 12.69
CA LEU A 258 3.14 -8.74 13.91
C LEU A 258 2.02 -8.68 14.96
N PHE A 259 0.76 -8.45 14.59
CA PHE A 259 -0.35 -8.50 15.54
C PHE A 259 -0.49 -9.87 16.19
N ARG A 260 -0.38 -10.92 15.38
CA ARG A 260 -0.37 -12.31 15.84
C ARG A 260 0.77 -12.56 16.81
N ALA A 261 2.00 -12.19 16.43
CA ALA A 261 3.17 -12.37 17.30
C ALA A 261 3.05 -11.64 18.65
N LEU A 262 2.30 -10.54 18.71
CA LEU A 262 2.07 -9.77 19.92
C LEU A 262 0.94 -10.34 20.80
N HIS A 263 -0.16 -10.78 20.21
CA HIS A 263 -1.38 -11.18 20.94
C HIS A 263 -1.56 -12.69 21.10
N GLU A 264 -1.02 -13.51 20.19
CA GLU A 264 -1.12 -14.97 20.25
C GLU A 264 -0.05 -15.56 21.18
N PRO A 265 -0.34 -16.71 21.84
CA PRO A 265 0.67 -17.46 22.58
C PRO A 265 1.85 -17.82 21.68
N GLN A 266 3.07 -17.81 22.24
CA GLN A 266 4.25 -18.15 21.47
C GLN A 266 4.36 -19.65 21.25
N ASP A 267 4.39 -20.07 19.99
CA ASP A 267 4.88 -21.40 19.65
C ASP A 267 6.38 -21.47 19.90
N THR A 268 6.78 -22.37 20.80
CA THR A 268 8.18 -22.64 21.13
C THR A 268 8.79 -23.76 20.27
N THR A 269 8.09 -24.17 19.21
CA THR A 269 8.58 -25.18 18.26
C THR A 269 9.83 -24.66 17.55
N PRO A 270 10.92 -25.45 17.48
CA PRO A 270 12.13 -25.05 16.78
C PRO A 270 11.85 -24.72 15.32
N ALA A 271 12.14 -23.50 14.88
CA ALA A 271 12.04 -23.10 13.49
C ALA A 271 13.38 -23.34 12.81
N ASN A 272 13.48 -24.30 11.89
CA ASN A 272 14.71 -24.64 11.15
C ASN A 272 15.94 -24.85 12.05
N GLY A 273 15.77 -25.47 13.22
CA GLY A 273 16.84 -25.72 14.20
C GLY A 273 17.19 -24.53 15.12
N TRP A 274 16.54 -23.37 14.93
CA TRP A 274 16.70 -22.21 15.81
C TRP A 274 15.69 -22.28 16.96
N THR A 275 16.18 -22.05 18.19
CA THR A 275 15.37 -22.03 19.42
C THR A 275 15.19 -20.62 20.00
N ILE A 276 15.65 -19.59 19.28
CA ILE A 276 15.54 -18.20 19.73
C ILE A 276 14.07 -17.76 19.62
N THR A 277 13.53 -17.22 20.71
CA THR A 277 12.15 -16.69 20.71
C THR A 277 12.04 -15.45 19.83
N ARG A 278 10.87 -15.24 19.22
CA ARG A 278 10.60 -14.09 18.32
C ARG A 278 10.95 -12.74 18.95
N TYR A 279 10.64 -12.55 20.24
CA TYR A 279 11.00 -11.33 20.98
C TYR A 279 12.51 -11.15 21.19
N ARG A 280 13.25 -12.23 21.50
CA ARG A 280 14.71 -12.14 21.68
C ARG A 280 15.39 -11.78 20.36
N TYR A 281 14.98 -12.41 19.28
CA TYR A 281 15.45 -12.09 17.94
C TYR A 281 15.18 -10.61 17.60
N PHE A 282 13.96 -10.14 17.84
CA PHE A 282 13.59 -8.74 17.63
C PHE A 282 14.46 -7.75 18.42
N VAL A 283 14.73 -8.03 19.70
CA VAL A 283 15.57 -7.17 20.54
C VAL A 283 17.02 -7.16 20.04
N TYR A 284 17.59 -8.31 19.70
CA TYR A 284 18.95 -8.38 19.15
C TYR A 284 19.06 -7.64 17.82
N GLY A 285 18.09 -7.83 16.92
CA GLY A 285 18.02 -7.11 15.66
C GLY A 285 17.89 -5.60 15.86
N THR A 286 17.04 -5.17 16.80
CA THR A 286 16.84 -3.74 17.11
C THR A 286 18.10 -3.09 17.67
N LEU A 287 18.81 -3.78 18.58
CA LEU A 287 20.07 -3.27 19.14
C LEU A 287 21.18 -3.22 18.07
N ALA A 288 21.28 -4.26 17.23
CA ALA A 288 22.22 -4.27 16.12
C ALA A 288 21.93 -3.14 15.14
N ALA A 289 20.67 -2.93 14.77
CA ALA A 289 20.24 -1.83 13.91
C ALA A 289 20.53 -0.47 14.56
N PHE A 290 20.22 -0.29 15.85
CA PHE A 290 20.51 0.94 16.59
C PHE A 290 22.00 1.31 16.53
N VAL A 291 22.90 0.34 16.74
CA VAL A 291 24.34 0.57 16.61
C VAL A 291 24.73 0.81 15.15
N TRP A 292 24.17 0.04 14.22
CA TRP A 292 24.50 0.14 12.80
C TRP A 292 24.17 1.51 12.22
N PHE A 293 22.99 2.09 12.52
CA PHE A 293 22.58 3.39 11.97
C PHE A 293 23.54 4.53 12.32
N TRP A 294 24.31 4.44 13.40
CA TRP A 294 25.31 5.47 13.73
C TRP A 294 26.45 5.52 12.71
N PHE A 295 26.73 4.42 12.01
CA PHE A 295 27.80 4.33 11.02
C PHE A 295 27.48 5.14 9.75
N PRO A 296 26.43 4.82 8.97
CA PRO A 296 26.12 5.58 7.77
C PRO A 296 25.61 7.00 8.07
N ASP A 297 25.03 7.26 9.26
CA ASP A 297 24.44 8.58 9.53
C ASP A 297 25.43 9.58 10.13
N TYR A 298 26.46 9.12 10.86
CA TYR A 298 27.34 10.01 11.62
C TYR A 298 28.83 9.65 11.53
N ILE A 299 29.21 8.40 11.83
CA ILE A 299 30.63 8.02 11.96
C ILE A 299 31.32 7.96 10.60
N TRP A 300 30.69 7.35 9.60
CA TRP A 300 31.22 7.17 8.26
C TRP A 300 30.12 7.34 7.20
N THR A 301 29.81 8.59 6.90
CA THR A 301 28.69 8.97 6.03
C THR A 301 28.78 8.47 4.60
N SER A 302 29.98 8.20 4.09
CA SER A 302 30.12 7.63 2.74
C SER A 302 29.61 6.19 2.61
N LEU A 303 29.28 5.50 3.71
CA LEU A 303 28.57 4.22 3.69
C LEU A 303 27.13 4.37 3.18
N SER A 304 26.53 5.56 3.32
CA SER A 304 25.18 5.86 2.83
C SER A 304 25.14 5.93 1.30
N THR A 305 26.14 6.57 0.66
CA THR A 305 26.29 6.63 -0.80
C THR A 305 27.66 6.09 -1.22
N PHE A 306 27.80 4.76 -1.25
CA PHE A 306 29.10 4.10 -1.41
C PHE A 306 29.58 4.12 -2.87
N ALA A 307 30.12 5.26 -3.30
CA ALA A 307 30.56 5.53 -4.67
C ALA A 307 32.07 5.27 -4.87
N PHE A 308 32.60 4.12 -4.46
CA PHE A 308 34.06 3.88 -4.41
C PHE A 308 34.79 4.11 -5.74
N VAL A 309 34.13 3.86 -6.89
CA VAL A 309 34.70 4.09 -8.23
C VAL A 309 35.03 5.56 -8.47
N THR A 310 34.21 6.48 -7.92
CA THR A 310 34.48 7.91 -8.03
C THR A 310 35.70 8.36 -7.22
N TRP A 311 36.12 7.59 -6.21
CA TRP A 311 37.34 7.88 -5.45
C TRP A 311 38.61 7.58 -6.23
N ILE A 312 38.56 6.65 -7.19
CA ILE A 312 39.69 6.29 -8.05
C ILE A 312 40.01 7.45 -9.01
N ALA A 313 38.98 8.13 -9.53
CA ALA A 313 39.13 9.21 -10.50
C ALA A 313 38.16 10.38 -10.22
N PRO A 314 38.37 11.13 -9.12
CA PRO A 314 37.40 12.10 -8.61
C PRO A 314 37.16 13.30 -9.54
N ASN A 315 38.13 13.64 -10.39
CA ASN A 315 38.05 14.78 -11.30
C ASN A 315 37.60 14.39 -12.72
N ASN A 316 37.28 13.11 -12.96
CA ASN A 316 36.86 12.67 -14.29
C ASN A 316 35.33 12.77 -14.41
N GLN A 317 34.87 13.74 -15.21
CA GLN A 317 33.45 13.98 -15.44
C GLN A 317 32.70 12.73 -15.94
N LYS A 318 33.31 11.91 -16.80
CA LYS A 318 32.66 10.69 -17.32
C LYS A 318 32.47 9.65 -16.21
N VAL A 319 33.50 9.45 -15.37
CA VAL A 319 33.42 8.52 -14.23
C VAL A 319 32.35 8.99 -13.24
N ASN A 320 32.34 10.28 -12.91
CA ASN A 320 31.34 10.84 -11.98
C ASN A 320 29.92 10.79 -12.55
N THR A 321 29.74 11.00 -13.86
CA THR A 321 28.41 10.92 -14.50
C THR A 321 27.87 9.48 -14.51
N LEU A 322 28.74 8.48 -14.64
CA LEU A 322 28.33 7.07 -14.71
C LEU A 322 28.20 6.42 -13.33
N PHE A 323 29.15 6.66 -12.42
CA PHE A 323 29.24 5.97 -11.13
C PHE A 323 28.96 6.87 -9.92
N GLY A 324 28.78 8.18 -10.10
CA GLY A 324 28.39 9.08 -9.02
C GLY A 324 26.99 8.76 -8.51
N MET A 325 26.81 8.81 -7.19
CA MET A 325 25.53 8.49 -6.53
C MET A 325 24.59 9.70 -6.41
N ASN A 326 25.13 10.92 -6.33
CA ASN A 326 24.34 12.15 -6.15
C ASN A 326 24.05 12.88 -7.47
N SER A 327 25.02 12.89 -8.39
CA SER A 327 24.96 13.64 -9.65
C SER A 327 25.10 12.75 -10.90
N GLY A 328 25.27 11.44 -10.70
CA GLY A 328 25.46 10.45 -11.75
C GLY A 328 24.44 9.32 -11.68
N LEU A 329 24.56 8.38 -12.61
CA LEU A 329 23.62 7.26 -12.77
C LEU A 329 23.66 6.21 -11.66
N GLY A 330 24.71 6.21 -10.83
CA GLY A 330 24.89 5.20 -9.80
C GLY A 330 24.91 3.77 -10.35
N LEU A 331 25.64 3.50 -11.44
CA LEU A 331 25.69 2.16 -12.10
C LEU A 331 25.99 0.99 -11.16
N LEU A 332 26.67 1.24 -10.04
CA LEU A 332 26.86 0.29 -8.95
C LEU A 332 26.18 0.85 -7.69
N PRO A 333 24.85 0.68 -7.54
CA PRO A 333 24.07 1.30 -6.47
C PRO A 333 24.25 0.53 -5.15
N ILE A 334 25.44 0.64 -4.56
CA ILE A 334 25.74 0.09 -3.24
C ILE A 334 25.44 1.16 -2.18
N SER A 335 24.52 0.84 -1.28
CA SER A 335 24.27 1.59 -0.06
C SER A 335 24.24 0.62 1.12
N LEU A 336 24.88 1.00 2.21
CA LEU A 336 24.84 0.29 3.49
C LEU A 336 23.91 0.98 4.50
N ASP A 337 23.15 1.97 4.03
CA ASP A 337 22.17 2.72 4.78
C ASP A 337 20.76 2.25 4.42
N TRP A 338 20.08 1.64 5.39
CA TRP A 338 18.72 1.16 5.22
C TRP A 338 17.72 2.29 4.91
N THR A 339 18.02 3.53 5.31
CA THR A 339 17.19 4.70 4.99
C THR A 339 17.25 5.00 3.50
N GLN A 340 18.44 4.94 2.88
CA GLN A 340 18.59 5.11 1.42
C GLN A 340 17.94 3.97 0.64
N ILE A 341 18.10 2.73 1.12
CA ILE A 341 17.47 1.56 0.51
C ILE A 341 15.94 1.70 0.54
N ASN A 342 15.36 2.06 1.70
CA ASN A 342 13.92 2.27 1.82
C ASN A 342 13.41 3.47 1.01
N TYR A 343 14.25 4.49 0.81
CA TYR A 343 13.90 5.64 -0.02
C TYR A 343 13.68 5.23 -1.49
N ALA A 344 14.42 4.23 -1.98
CA ALA A 344 14.24 3.67 -3.32
C ALA A 344 13.02 2.72 -3.44
N GLY A 345 12.50 2.20 -2.34
CA GLY A 345 11.34 1.31 -2.27
C GLY A 345 11.37 0.42 -1.03
N PHE A 346 10.33 -0.39 -0.81
CA PHE A 346 10.27 -1.31 0.34
C PHE A 346 10.51 -2.76 -0.09
N PRO A 347 11.78 -3.21 -0.24
CA PRO A 347 12.09 -4.50 -0.86
C PRO A 347 11.62 -5.71 -0.05
N LEU A 348 11.53 -5.60 1.28
CA LEU A 348 11.11 -6.72 2.14
C LEU A 348 9.61 -7.04 2.04
N THR A 349 8.80 -6.04 1.70
CA THR A 349 7.34 -6.18 1.60
C THR A 349 6.87 -6.24 0.15
N THR A 350 7.73 -5.88 -0.81
CA THR A 350 7.39 -5.89 -2.23
C THR A 350 7.71 -7.27 -2.81
N PRO A 351 6.80 -7.90 -3.57
CA PRO A 351 7.10 -9.19 -4.20
C PRO A 351 8.37 -9.14 -5.05
N PHE A 352 9.12 -10.24 -5.06
CA PHE A 352 10.44 -10.30 -5.70
C PHE A 352 10.36 -9.99 -7.21
N TYR A 353 9.39 -10.59 -7.92
CA TYR A 353 9.21 -10.37 -9.35
C TYR A 353 8.95 -8.88 -9.68
N VAL A 354 8.23 -8.16 -8.82
CA VAL A 354 7.96 -6.72 -8.98
C VAL A 354 9.25 -5.92 -8.84
N THR A 355 10.08 -6.27 -7.85
CA THR A 355 11.39 -5.64 -7.64
C THR A 355 12.31 -5.86 -8.84
N CYS A 356 12.34 -7.07 -9.41
CA CYS A 356 13.09 -7.36 -10.64
C CYS A 356 12.58 -6.54 -11.84
N ASN A 357 11.27 -6.40 -12.01
CA ASN A 357 10.69 -5.57 -13.07
C ASN A 357 11.07 -4.09 -12.90
N ALA A 358 10.98 -3.54 -11.69
CA ALA A 358 11.40 -2.17 -11.40
C ALA A 358 12.90 -1.96 -11.70
N PHE A 359 13.74 -2.92 -11.34
CA PHE A 359 15.17 -2.88 -11.68
C PHE A 359 15.41 -2.94 -13.19
N ALA A 360 14.68 -3.80 -13.92
CA ALA A 360 14.79 -3.87 -15.39
C ALA A 360 14.42 -2.54 -16.07
N VAL A 361 13.41 -1.82 -15.55
CA VAL A 361 13.05 -0.47 -16.02
C VAL A 361 14.20 0.51 -15.78
N VAL A 362 14.85 0.48 -14.60
CA VAL A 362 16.02 1.31 -14.31
C VAL A 362 17.16 1.03 -15.30
N VAL A 363 17.46 -0.25 -15.53
CA VAL A 363 18.49 -0.67 -16.48
C VAL A 363 18.17 -0.15 -17.89
N LEU A 364 16.98 -0.44 -18.41
CA LEU A 364 16.63 -0.11 -19.79
C LEU A 364 16.54 1.40 -20.04
N PHE A 365 15.84 2.14 -19.19
CA PHE A 365 15.58 3.56 -19.41
C PHE A 365 16.69 4.47 -18.90
N TYR A 366 17.26 4.19 -17.73
CA TYR A 366 18.25 5.08 -17.12
C TYR A 366 19.68 4.64 -17.39
N LEU A 367 19.99 3.34 -17.39
CA LEU A 367 21.37 2.90 -17.63
C LEU A 367 21.72 2.76 -19.12
N PHE A 368 20.72 2.52 -19.99
CA PHE A 368 20.92 2.42 -21.44
C PHE A 368 20.37 3.64 -22.21
N LEU A 369 19.05 3.84 -22.21
CA LEU A 369 18.43 4.86 -23.07
C LEU A 369 18.88 6.29 -22.74
N SER A 370 18.90 6.66 -21.45
CA SER A 370 19.30 8.00 -21.00
C SER A 370 20.72 8.38 -21.46
N PRO A 371 21.78 7.56 -21.25
CA PRO A 371 23.11 7.82 -21.81
C PRO A 371 23.13 7.94 -23.33
N ILE A 372 22.43 7.06 -24.05
CA ILE A 372 22.40 7.10 -25.52
C ILE A 372 21.86 8.44 -26.00
N LEU A 373 20.69 8.86 -25.48
CA LEU A 373 20.07 10.14 -25.85
C LEU A 373 20.91 11.34 -25.39
N TYR A 374 21.53 11.23 -24.21
CA TYR A 374 22.41 12.25 -23.66
C TYR A 374 23.63 12.48 -24.55
N TYR A 375 24.38 11.44 -24.90
CA TYR A 375 25.60 11.54 -25.69
C TYR A 375 25.34 11.78 -27.19
N THR A 376 24.15 11.44 -27.70
CA THR A 376 23.69 11.86 -29.04
C THR A 376 23.13 13.28 -29.08
N ASN A 377 23.16 13.98 -27.94
CA ASN A 377 22.75 15.37 -27.78
C ASN A 377 21.30 15.66 -28.23
N VAL A 378 20.40 14.72 -27.95
CA VAL A 378 18.96 14.93 -28.21
C VAL A 378 18.45 16.07 -27.32
N TRP A 379 17.75 17.03 -27.92
CA TRP A 379 17.22 18.22 -27.22
C TRP A 379 18.25 19.02 -26.42
N TYR A 380 19.49 19.11 -26.91
CA TYR A 380 20.57 19.84 -26.25
C TYR A 380 20.94 19.30 -24.86
N SER A 381 20.58 18.05 -24.55
CA SER A 381 20.77 17.50 -23.22
C SER A 381 22.23 17.35 -22.81
N ALA A 382 23.16 17.25 -23.77
CA ALA A 382 24.60 17.09 -23.47
C ALA A 382 25.21 18.33 -22.79
N TYR A 383 24.53 19.48 -22.89
CA TYR A 383 24.92 20.73 -22.23
C TYR A 383 24.39 20.85 -20.80
N LEU A 384 23.53 19.92 -20.37
CA LEU A 384 22.90 19.89 -19.06
C LEU A 384 23.46 18.73 -18.22
N PRO A 385 23.27 18.72 -16.89
CA PRO A 385 23.55 17.53 -16.10
C PRO A 385 22.68 16.36 -16.55
N LEU A 386 23.27 15.16 -16.68
CA LEU A 386 22.54 13.97 -17.11
C LEU A 386 21.40 13.61 -16.15
N LEU A 387 21.65 13.73 -14.84
CA LEU A 387 20.67 13.58 -13.77
C LEU A 387 20.48 14.90 -13.02
N SER A 388 19.30 15.50 -13.17
CA SER A 388 18.89 16.68 -12.39
C SER A 388 17.37 16.84 -12.43
N SER A 389 16.77 17.26 -11.30
CA SER A 389 15.37 17.65 -11.19
C SER A 389 15.13 19.15 -11.39
N SER A 390 16.19 19.92 -11.65
CA SER A 390 16.13 21.36 -11.90
C SER A 390 15.76 21.67 -13.36
N THR A 391 15.29 22.89 -13.57
CA THR A 391 15.03 23.50 -14.88
C THR A 391 16.14 24.49 -15.22
N PHE A 392 16.48 24.59 -16.50
CA PHE A 392 17.61 25.37 -17.00
C PHE A 392 17.20 26.32 -18.11
N ASP A 393 17.92 27.43 -18.26
CA ASP A 393 17.84 28.30 -19.43
C ASP A 393 18.83 27.86 -20.54
N ASN A 394 18.81 28.56 -21.67
CA ASN A 394 19.70 28.31 -22.81
C ASN A 394 21.20 28.45 -22.50
N THR A 395 21.57 29.04 -21.36
CA THR A 395 22.97 29.15 -20.92
C THR A 395 23.39 28.00 -20.00
N GLY A 396 22.45 27.11 -19.64
CA GLY A 396 22.67 26.03 -18.68
C GLY A 396 22.60 26.51 -17.22
N ALA A 397 22.21 27.76 -16.97
CA ALA A 397 21.95 28.27 -15.63
C ALA A 397 20.53 27.89 -15.17
N THR A 398 20.28 27.90 -13.86
CA THR A 398 18.94 27.63 -13.31
C THR A 398 17.91 28.61 -13.87
N TYR A 399 16.79 28.08 -14.37
CA TYR A 399 15.74 28.88 -15.00
C TYR A 399 15.10 29.87 -14.03
N ASN A 400 15.10 31.16 -14.36
CA ASN A 400 14.49 32.19 -13.52
C ASN A 400 13.04 32.47 -13.93
N ILE A 401 12.09 31.90 -13.18
CA ILE A 401 10.65 32.01 -13.42
C ILE A 401 10.16 33.47 -13.33
N THR A 402 10.71 34.29 -12.42
CA THR A 402 10.28 35.69 -12.24
C THR A 402 10.48 36.57 -13.48
N ARG A 403 11.33 36.12 -14.44
CA ARG A 403 11.54 36.82 -15.70
C ARG A 403 10.42 36.61 -16.70
N VAL A 404 9.66 35.53 -16.59
CA VAL A 404 8.62 35.15 -17.58
C VAL A 404 7.21 35.29 -17.06
N VAL A 405 7.04 35.68 -15.80
CA VAL A 405 5.74 35.98 -15.20
C VAL A 405 5.58 37.49 -14.97
N ASP A 406 4.34 37.93 -14.77
CA ASP A 406 4.04 39.30 -14.35
C ASP A 406 3.84 39.41 -12.81
N SER A 407 3.36 40.56 -12.33
CA SER A 407 3.10 40.79 -10.91
C SER A 407 1.93 39.96 -10.36
N ASN A 408 1.07 39.44 -11.23
CA ASN A 408 -0.04 38.55 -10.89
C ASN A 408 0.36 37.07 -10.99
N LEU A 409 1.63 36.78 -11.27
CA LEU A 409 2.17 35.44 -11.52
C LEU A 409 1.65 34.80 -12.81
N ASP A 410 1.07 35.58 -13.71
CA ASP A 410 0.60 35.10 -15.01
C ASP A 410 1.76 34.99 -16.00
N PHE A 411 1.72 33.97 -16.85
CA PHE A 411 2.74 33.74 -17.87
C PHE A 411 2.69 34.81 -18.97
N VAL A 412 3.85 35.41 -19.27
CA VAL A 412 4.01 36.44 -20.30
C VAL A 412 4.86 35.91 -21.46
N LEU A 413 4.21 35.53 -22.55
CA LEU A 413 4.85 34.94 -23.73
C LEU A 413 5.99 35.81 -24.31
N SER A 414 5.81 37.12 -24.38
CA SER A 414 6.84 38.03 -24.92
C SER A 414 8.12 38.05 -24.09
N LYS A 415 8.01 37.97 -22.76
CA LYS A 415 9.18 37.88 -21.88
C LYS A 415 9.86 36.51 -21.99
N TYR A 416 9.08 35.45 -22.17
CA TYR A 416 9.58 34.10 -22.39
C TYR A 416 10.43 34.00 -23.67
N GLU A 417 9.91 34.51 -24.79
CA GLU A 417 10.63 34.54 -26.07
C GLU A 417 11.92 35.37 -26.01
N GLN A 418 11.93 36.45 -25.22
CA GLN A 418 13.12 37.28 -25.02
C GLN A 418 14.15 36.66 -24.07
N TYR A 419 13.71 35.90 -23.07
CA TYR A 419 14.60 35.30 -22.09
C TYR A 419 15.17 33.97 -22.61
N SER A 420 14.35 32.92 -22.60
CA SER A 420 14.77 31.58 -22.99
C SER A 420 13.64 30.56 -22.92
N PRO A 421 13.62 29.56 -23.83
CA PRO A 421 12.90 28.33 -23.59
C PRO A 421 13.39 27.61 -22.33
N MET A 422 12.49 26.89 -21.67
CA MET A 422 12.85 26.09 -20.50
C MET A 422 13.42 24.72 -20.92
N TYR A 423 14.61 24.40 -20.43
CA TYR A 423 15.28 23.12 -20.68
C TYR A 423 15.28 22.24 -19.43
N ILE A 424 15.20 20.93 -19.63
CA ILE A 424 15.24 19.93 -18.57
C ILE A 424 16.24 18.83 -18.92
N SER A 425 16.79 18.16 -17.89
CA SER A 425 17.74 17.07 -18.08
C SER A 425 17.11 15.90 -18.85
N MET A 426 17.95 15.06 -19.47
CA MET A 426 17.49 13.87 -20.19
C MET A 426 16.80 12.87 -19.25
N SER A 427 17.37 12.65 -18.05
CA SER A 427 16.73 11.78 -17.04
C SER A 427 15.35 12.29 -16.63
N TYR A 428 15.18 13.61 -16.53
CA TYR A 428 13.92 14.20 -16.12
C TYR A 428 12.88 14.10 -17.24
N SER A 429 13.30 14.32 -18.49
CA SER A 429 12.46 14.11 -19.68
C SER A 429 11.94 12.66 -19.77
N ILE A 430 12.83 11.68 -19.60
CA ILE A 430 12.46 10.25 -19.57
C ILE A 430 11.51 9.94 -18.41
N SER A 431 11.76 10.51 -17.22
CA SER A 431 10.87 10.35 -16.07
C SER A 431 9.44 10.82 -16.38
N TYR A 432 9.28 11.93 -17.09
CA TYR A 432 7.97 12.43 -17.51
C TYR A 432 7.30 11.53 -18.54
N ALA A 433 8.04 11.15 -19.59
CA ALA A 433 7.53 10.27 -20.63
C ALA A 433 7.02 8.95 -20.04
N LEU A 434 7.78 8.35 -19.13
CA LEU A 434 7.38 7.14 -18.40
C LEU A 434 6.17 7.36 -17.50
N SER A 435 6.06 8.52 -16.85
CA SER A 435 4.91 8.83 -15.98
C SER A 435 3.61 8.93 -16.79
N PHE A 436 3.63 9.60 -17.94
CA PHE A 436 2.45 9.68 -18.83
C PHE A 436 2.11 8.33 -19.46
N ALA A 437 3.13 7.59 -19.90
CA ALA A 437 2.96 6.25 -20.44
C ALA A 437 2.35 5.30 -19.40
N ALA A 438 2.82 5.35 -18.16
CA ALA A 438 2.29 4.52 -17.08
C ALA A 438 0.79 4.74 -16.86
N VAL A 439 0.31 6.00 -16.90
CA VAL A 439 -1.11 6.31 -16.62
C VAL A 439 -2.01 5.72 -17.70
N THR A 440 -1.57 5.80 -18.94
CA THR A 440 -2.29 5.17 -20.06
C THR A 440 -2.19 3.64 -19.96
N ALA A 441 -1.00 3.12 -19.65
CA ALA A 441 -0.73 1.69 -19.57
C ALA A 441 -1.56 1.01 -18.48
N ILE A 442 -1.70 1.60 -17.28
CA ILE A 442 -2.50 0.99 -16.21
C ILE A 442 -3.98 0.93 -16.59
N VAL A 443 -4.53 1.98 -17.19
CA VAL A 443 -5.93 2.00 -17.63
C VAL A 443 -6.17 0.95 -18.72
N VAL A 444 -5.29 0.87 -19.71
CA VAL A 444 -5.38 -0.13 -20.79
C VAL A 444 -5.19 -1.55 -20.24
N HIS A 445 -4.22 -1.76 -19.35
CA HIS A 445 -3.95 -3.05 -18.72
C HIS A 445 -5.15 -3.52 -17.90
N THR A 446 -5.68 -2.67 -17.02
CA THR A 446 -6.87 -2.99 -16.22
C THR A 446 -8.08 -3.27 -17.11
N TYR A 447 -8.27 -2.52 -18.20
CA TYR A 447 -9.37 -2.78 -19.14
C TYR A 447 -9.24 -4.15 -19.82
N LEU A 448 -8.06 -4.48 -20.35
CA LEU A 448 -7.83 -5.73 -21.09
C LEU A 448 -7.89 -6.96 -20.19
N TYR A 449 -7.33 -6.88 -18.99
CA TYR A 449 -7.14 -8.05 -18.12
C TYR A 449 -8.23 -8.20 -17.06
N ASN A 450 -8.68 -7.10 -16.43
CA ASN A 450 -9.66 -7.12 -15.35
C ASN A 450 -11.03 -6.54 -15.76
N GLY A 451 -11.18 -5.98 -16.96
CA GLY A 451 -12.38 -5.25 -17.37
C GLY A 451 -13.66 -6.10 -17.32
N SER A 452 -13.56 -7.38 -17.70
CA SER A 452 -14.69 -8.31 -17.65
C SER A 452 -15.16 -8.58 -16.21
N GLU A 453 -14.23 -8.76 -15.28
CA GLU A 453 -14.50 -8.98 -13.85
C GLU A 453 -15.02 -7.73 -13.16
N ILE A 454 -14.44 -6.56 -13.48
CA ILE A 454 -14.91 -5.26 -12.98
C ILE A 454 -16.36 -5.04 -13.41
N TRP A 455 -16.68 -5.33 -14.68
CA TRP A 455 -18.03 -5.21 -15.21
C TRP A 455 -19.01 -6.21 -14.58
N ALA A 456 -18.57 -7.46 -14.39
CA ALA A 456 -19.38 -8.49 -13.72
C ALA A 456 -19.69 -8.09 -12.27
N LYS A 457 -18.69 -7.60 -11.52
CA LYS A 457 -18.84 -7.08 -10.14
C LYS A 457 -19.65 -5.78 -10.07
N PHE A 458 -19.62 -4.96 -11.12
CA PHE A 458 -20.46 -3.78 -11.23
C PHE A 458 -21.94 -4.18 -11.38
N ARG A 459 -22.25 -5.19 -12.20
CA ARG A 459 -23.61 -5.68 -12.42
C ARG A 459 -24.16 -6.51 -11.26
N ASN A 460 -23.31 -7.32 -10.63
CA ASN A 460 -23.64 -8.13 -9.47
C ASN A 460 -22.52 -8.01 -8.44
N SER A 461 -22.81 -7.39 -7.29
CA SER A 461 -21.81 -7.13 -6.24
C SER A 461 -21.20 -8.41 -5.65
N ARG A 462 -21.86 -9.56 -5.80
CA ARG A 462 -21.39 -10.89 -5.37
C ARG A 462 -20.76 -11.72 -6.48
N SER A 463 -20.49 -11.11 -7.64
CA SER A 463 -19.87 -11.82 -8.77
C SER A 463 -18.40 -12.15 -8.46
N GLY A 464 -17.99 -13.38 -8.77
CA GLY A 464 -16.64 -13.90 -8.50
C GLY A 464 -16.54 -14.57 -7.13
N GLY A 465 -15.50 -15.39 -6.95
CA GLY A 465 -15.28 -16.13 -5.72
C GLY A 465 -15.02 -15.26 -4.49
N GLU A 466 -15.47 -15.74 -3.33
CA GLU A 466 -15.17 -15.14 -2.03
C GLU A 466 -14.10 -15.97 -1.32
N ASP A 467 -13.02 -15.32 -0.90
CA ASP A 467 -12.02 -15.96 -0.04
C ASP A 467 -12.56 -16.19 1.38
N ILE A 468 -11.94 -17.11 2.13
CA ILE A 468 -12.32 -17.43 3.51
C ILE A 468 -12.38 -16.18 4.41
N HIS A 469 -11.44 -15.24 4.25
CA HIS A 469 -11.44 -14.01 5.04
C HIS A 469 -12.66 -13.14 4.74
N LYS A 470 -13.13 -13.10 3.49
CA LYS A 470 -14.36 -12.40 3.13
C LYS A 470 -15.59 -13.10 3.71
N ARG A 471 -15.64 -14.43 3.70
CA ARG A 471 -16.71 -15.21 4.33
C ARG A 471 -16.79 -14.94 5.83
N LEU A 472 -15.65 -14.83 6.52
CA LEU A 472 -15.60 -14.44 7.93
C LEU A 472 -16.12 -13.01 8.15
N MET A 473 -15.76 -12.08 7.25
CA MET A 473 -16.24 -10.69 7.31
C MET A 473 -17.76 -10.55 7.13
N ASN A 474 -18.43 -11.50 6.45
CA ASN A 474 -19.90 -11.45 6.24
C ASN A 474 -20.70 -11.49 7.56
N LYS A 475 -20.09 -11.90 8.68
CA LYS A 475 -20.70 -11.84 10.02
C LYS A 475 -20.85 -10.40 10.55
N TYR A 476 -20.10 -9.44 10.00
CA TYR A 476 -20.15 -8.04 10.40
C TYR A 476 -21.12 -7.25 9.53
N LYS A 477 -21.87 -6.36 10.17
CA LYS A 477 -22.69 -5.39 9.45
C LYS A 477 -21.79 -4.38 8.75
N GLU A 478 -21.81 -4.39 7.42
CA GLU A 478 -21.07 -3.43 6.62
C GLU A 478 -21.67 -2.02 6.71
N VAL A 479 -20.80 -1.01 6.57
CA VAL A 479 -21.22 0.39 6.41
C VAL A 479 -21.96 0.54 5.09
N PRO A 480 -23.16 1.15 5.03
CA PRO A 480 -23.86 1.33 3.76
C PRO A 480 -23.12 2.24 2.76
N ASP A 481 -23.21 1.94 1.47
CA ASP A 481 -22.55 2.72 0.39
C ASP A 481 -22.95 4.22 0.41
N TRP A 482 -24.20 4.53 0.79
CA TRP A 482 -24.68 5.91 0.85
C TRP A 482 -23.89 6.78 1.82
N TRP A 483 -23.30 6.20 2.87
CA TRP A 483 -22.52 6.96 3.85
C TRP A 483 -21.26 7.54 3.20
N TYR A 484 -20.58 6.73 2.38
CA TYR A 484 -19.44 7.16 1.57
C TYR A 484 -19.87 8.11 0.45
N GLY A 485 -21.04 7.90 -0.15
CA GLY A 485 -21.60 8.82 -1.14
C GLY A 485 -21.87 10.22 -0.59
N ILE A 486 -22.46 10.32 0.61
CA ILE A 486 -22.68 11.60 1.29
C ILE A 486 -21.34 12.24 1.66
N LEU A 487 -20.40 11.48 2.20
CA LEU A 487 -19.06 11.99 2.50
C LEU A 487 -18.40 12.59 1.26
N THR A 488 -18.38 11.86 0.14
CA THR A 488 -17.84 12.36 -1.13
C THR A 488 -18.56 13.63 -1.58
N ALA A 489 -19.89 13.68 -1.52
CA ALA A 489 -20.66 14.85 -1.92
C ALA A 489 -20.33 16.10 -1.06
N VAL A 490 -20.23 15.93 0.26
CA VAL A 490 -19.87 17.01 1.19
C VAL A 490 -18.46 17.53 0.88
N ILE A 491 -17.50 16.63 0.70
CA ILE A 491 -16.10 17.01 0.45
C ILE A 491 -15.92 17.65 -0.93
N VAL A 492 -16.61 17.15 -1.97
CA VAL A 492 -16.63 17.80 -3.29
C VAL A 492 -17.24 19.20 -3.19
N GLY A 493 -18.33 19.36 -2.42
CA GLY A 493 -18.91 20.68 -2.16
C GLY A 493 -17.94 21.64 -1.46
N LEU A 494 -17.21 21.17 -0.45
CA LEU A 494 -16.15 21.94 0.21
C LEU A 494 -14.98 22.25 -0.74
N GLY A 495 -14.61 21.33 -1.64
CA GLY A 495 -13.58 21.56 -2.66
C GLY A 495 -14.00 22.66 -3.65
N ILE A 496 -15.25 22.64 -4.12
CA ILE A 496 -15.81 23.70 -4.98
C ILE A 496 -15.82 25.03 -4.22
N PHE A 497 -16.18 25.02 -2.93
CA PHE A 497 -16.12 26.22 -2.09
C PHE A 497 -14.70 26.79 -2.01
N VAL A 498 -13.69 25.94 -1.78
CA VAL A 498 -12.28 26.38 -1.74
C VAL A 498 -11.86 27.01 -3.06
N VAL A 499 -12.17 26.36 -4.18
CA VAL A 499 -11.79 26.83 -5.52
C VAL A 499 -12.50 28.13 -5.91
N ARG A 500 -13.72 28.37 -5.42
CA ARG A 500 -14.53 29.55 -5.79
C ARG A 500 -14.33 30.75 -4.86
N TYR A 501 -14.10 30.49 -3.57
CA TYR A 501 -13.96 31.53 -2.55
C TYR A 501 -12.57 32.16 -2.59
N TRP A 502 -11.52 31.35 -2.75
CA TRP A 502 -10.16 31.82 -2.99
C TRP A 502 -9.88 31.84 -4.50
N ASP A 503 -9.14 32.85 -4.96
CA ASP A 503 -8.81 33.01 -6.38
C ASP A 503 -7.67 32.06 -6.76
N THR A 504 -8.03 30.79 -6.95
CA THR A 504 -7.06 29.72 -7.24
C THR A 504 -6.67 29.64 -8.72
N GLY A 505 -7.34 30.41 -9.60
CA GLY A 505 -7.22 30.28 -11.06
C GLY A 505 -7.82 28.99 -11.65
N LEU A 506 -8.18 28.01 -10.81
CA LEU A 506 -8.79 26.75 -11.27
C LEU A 506 -10.30 26.95 -11.50
N PRO A 507 -10.83 26.72 -12.71
CA PRO A 507 -12.26 26.76 -12.90
C PRO A 507 -12.95 25.56 -12.21
N VAL A 508 -14.19 25.76 -11.76
CA VAL A 508 -14.97 24.70 -11.06
C VAL A 508 -15.10 23.43 -11.90
N TRP A 509 -15.28 23.56 -13.22
CA TRP A 509 -15.32 22.39 -14.11
C TRP A 509 -13.98 21.66 -14.16
N GLY A 510 -12.85 22.38 -14.06
CA GLY A 510 -11.52 21.80 -13.98
C GLY A 510 -11.36 20.95 -12.72
N PHE A 511 -11.82 21.45 -11.57
CA PHE A 511 -11.85 20.67 -10.34
C PHE A 511 -12.73 19.41 -10.47
N VAL A 512 -13.96 19.54 -10.95
CA VAL A 512 -14.92 18.43 -11.00
C VAL A 512 -14.54 17.39 -12.06
N VAL A 513 -14.23 17.82 -13.28
CA VAL A 513 -13.98 16.93 -14.41
C VAL A 513 -12.55 16.40 -14.40
N VAL A 514 -11.56 17.26 -14.15
CA VAL A 514 -10.15 16.86 -14.21
C VAL A 514 -9.72 16.28 -12.87
N CYS A 515 -9.74 17.06 -11.78
CA CYS A 515 -9.19 16.57 -10.51
C CYS A 515 -10.01 15.41 -9.92
N PHE A 516 -11.31 15.60 -9.74
CA PHE A 516 -12.19 14.57 -9.19
C PHE A 516 -12.45 13.44 -10.19
N GLY A 517 -12.70 13.76 -11.46
CA GLY A 517 -12.93 12.76 -12.50
C GLY A 517 -11.73 11.83 -12.74
N MET A 518 -10.49 12.35 -12.76
CA MET A 518 -9.30 11.49 -12.82
C MET A 518 -9.17 10.59 -11.59
N GLY A 519 -9.48 11.10 -10.39
CA GLY A 519 -9.50 10.30 -9.17
C GLY A 519 -10.49 9.13 -9.25
N VAL A 520 -11.70 9.40 -9.75
CA VAL A 520 -12.73 8.36 -9.97
C VAL A 520 -12.27 7.33 -11.02
N LEU A 521 -11.61 7.78 -12.09
CA LEU A 521 -11.14 6.90 -13.16
C LEU A 521 -9.96 6.01 -12.70
N LEU A 522 -9.04 6.56 -11.92
CA LEU A 522 -7.79 5.89 -11.55
C LEU A 522 -7.90 5.05 -10.28
N ILE A 523 -8.89 5.27 -9.41
CA ILE A 523 -8.93 4.57 -8.11
C ILE A 523 -9.02 3.04 -8.23
N ILE A 524 -9.74 2.51 -9.21
CA ILE A 524 -9.84 1.07 -9.42
C ILE A 524 -8.56 0.51 -10.05
N PRO A 525 -8.07 1.03 -11.20
CA PRO A 525 -6.80 0.58 -11.78
C PRO A 525 -5.62 0.65 -10.80
N GLU A 526 -5.45 1.79 -10.13
CA GLU A 526 -4.38 2.01 -9.16
C GLU A 526 -4.51 1.08 -7.96
N GLY A 527 -5.72 0.92 -7.43
CA GLY A 527 -5.97 0.01 -6.31
C GLY A 527 -5.70 -1.46 -6.63
N ILE A 528 -5.98 -1.90 -7.86
CA ILE A 528 -5.64 -3.27 -8.32
C ILE A 528 -4.12 -3.43 -8.43
N LEU A 529 -3.42 -2.45 -9.00
CA LEU A 529 -1.95 -2.47 -9.10
C LEU A 529 -1.32 -2.51 -7.71
N GLU A 530 -1.72 -1.62 -6.81
CA GLU A 530 -1.18 -1.56 -5.46
C GLU A 530 -1.49 -2.83 -4.67
N GLY A 531 -2.73 -3.33 -4.73
CA GLY A 531 -3.15 -4.53 -4.01
C GLY A 531 -2.45 -5.82 -4.45
N THR A 532 -1.93 -5.87 -5.68
CA THR A 532 -1.17 -7.02 -6.21
C THR A 532 0.34 -6.87 -6.09
N THR A 533 0.87 -5.65 -6.20
CA THR A 533 2.32 -5.41 -6.34
C THR A 533 2.96 -4.56 -5.25
N ASN A 534 2.18 -3.94 -4.35
CA ASN A 534 2.62 -2.86 -3.46
C ASN A 534 3.21 -1.63 -4.19
N GLN A 535 3.04 -1.51 -5.50
CA GLN A 535 3.52 -0.35 -6.25
C GLN A 535 2.40 0.67 -6.44
N ARG A 536 2.77 1.93 -6.24
CA ARG A 536 1.90 3.08 -6.49
C ARG A 536 2.37 3.83 -7.71
N MET A 537 1.40 4.39 -8.40
CA MET A 537 1.67 5.25 -9.52
C MET A 537 1.62 6.71 -9.11
N TYR A 538 2.72 7.40 -9.34
CA TYR A 538 2.75 8.85 -9.20
C TYR A 538 2.62 9.45 -10.59
N VAL A 539 1.47 10.04 -10.88
CA VAL A 539 1.45 11.12 -11.87
C VAL A 539 2.37 12.16 -11.27
N LYS A 540 3.48 12.47 -11.93
CA LYS A 540 4.34 13.58 -11.53
C LYS A 540 3.87 14.84 -12.27
N PRO A 541 2.85 15.58 -11.81
CA PRO A 541 2.77 16.97 -12.20
C PRO A 541 4.06 17.62 -11.71
N HIS A 542 4.62 18.46 -12.58
CA HIS A 542 5.84 19.19 -12.32
C HIS A 542 5.80 19.82 -10.92
N LYS A 543 6.75 19.46 -10.05
CA LYS A 543 6.87 20.01 -8.70
C LYS A 543 7.21 21.51 -8.69
N LYS A 544 7.19 22.21 -9.83
CA LYS A 544 7.53 23.63 -9.89
C LYS A 544 6.87 24.51 -10.95
N VAL A 545 5.98 24.12 -11.87
CA VAL A 545 5.37 25.13 -12.78
C VAL A 545 4.05 24.62 -13.38
N ASP A 546 3.00 25.40 -13.15
CA ASP A 546 1.82 25.74 -13.97
C ASP A 546 1.35 24.76 -15.05
N TRP A 547 0.24 24.07 -14.76
CA TRP A 547 -0.60 23.37 -15.73
C TRP A 547 -1.67 24.30 -16.34
N ALA A 548 -1.27 25.44 -16.91
CA ALA A 548 -2.18 26.35 -17.61
C ALA A 548 -1.76 26.75 -19.04
N SER A 549 -0.59 26.34 -19.54
CA SER A 549 -0.10 26.78 -20.87
C SER A 549 -0.16 25.74 -21.99
N ALA A 550 -0.70 24.54 -21.73
CA ALA A 550 -0.87 23.50 -22.76
C ALA A 550 -2.35 23.38 -23.19
N ASN A 551 -2.89 24.46 -23.76
CA ASN A 551 -4.00 24.45 -24.72
C ASN A 551 -4.11 25.84 -25.38
N CYS A 552 -3.14 26.12 -26.25
CA CYS A 552 -3.35 26.79 -27.54
C CYS A 552 -2.55 26.02 -28.58
#